data_AF-A0A5B7G4E4-F1
#
_entry.id   AF-A0A5B7G4E4-F1
#
_cell.length_a   1.000
_cell.length_b   1.000
_cell.length_c   1.000
_cell.angle_alpha   90.00
_cell.angle_beta   90.00
_cell.angle_gamma   90.00
#
_symmetry.space_group_name_H-M   'P 1'
#
loop_
_entity.id
_entity.type
_entity.pdbx_description
1 polymer ?
#
loop_
_entity_poly.entity_id
_entity_poly.type
_entity_poly.pdbx_seq_one_letter_code
_entity_poly.pdbx_strand_id
1 'polypeptide(L)'
;MKVLIVSGVLLLITSSLASKGDNSNEYNGCYHICHFNNCTSNMGIATYKSSQSLSERILQWNCDDECKYYCMWRTTQIFMDKGLDVPQFFGKPRATQC
;
A
#
# COMPACT_ATOMS: atom_id res chain seq x y z
N MET A 1 11.63 41.77 -9.12
CA MET A 1 10.32 41.14 -8.81
C MET A 1 10.17 39.72 -9.35
N LYS A 2 10.62 39.35 -10.56
CA LYS A 2 10.51 37.96 -11.05
C LYS A 2 11.36 36.93 -10.27
N VAL A 3 12.54 37.34 -9.78
CA VAL A 3 13.47 36.45 -9.04
C VAL A 3 12.95 36.08 -7.64
N LEU A 4 12.23 37.00 -6.99
CA LEU A 4 11.66 36.76 -5.65
C LEU A 4 10.52 35.73 -5.68
N ILE A 5 9.76 35.69 -6.79
CA ILE A 5 8.64 34.76 -6.96
C ILE A 5 9.17 33.32 -7.12
N VAL A 6 10.27 33.13 -7.86
CA VAL A 6 10.89 31.81 -8.05
C VAL A 6 11.44 31.25 -6.73
N SER A 7 11.99 32.11 -5.87
CA SER A 7 12.52 31.71 -4.56
C SER A 7 11.43 31.29 -3.55
N GLY A 8 10.21 31.84 -3.66
CA GLY A 8 9.11 31.52 -2.75
C GLY A 8 8.45 30.16 -3.04
N VAL A 9 8.43 29.73 -4.31
CA VAL A 9 7.77 28.48 -4.75
C VAL A 9 8.57 27.23 -4.35
N LEU A 10 9.89 27.34 -4.19
CA LEU A 10 10.77 26.20 -3.91
C LEU A 10 10.67 25.66 -2.47
N LEU A 11 10.06 26.41 -1.55
CA LEU A 11 9.94 26.05 -0.12
C LEU A 11 8.73 25.16 0.20
N LEU A 12 7.88 24.84 -0.78
CA LEU A 12 6.67 24.03 -0.58
C LEU A 12 6.86 22.53 -0.88
N ILE A 13 8.09 22.11 -1.18
CA ILE A 13 8.39 20.69 -1.43
C ILE A 13 8.55 19.99 -0.08
N THR A 14 7.43 19.80 0.64
CA THR A 14 7.41 18.93 1.81
C THR A 14 7.74 17.52 1.35
N SER A 15 8.84 16.95 1.86
CA SER A 15 9.15 15.54 1.64
C SER A 15 7.97 14.72 2.17
N SER A 16 7.24 14.04 1.29
CA SER A 16 6.26 13.05 1.71
C SER A 16 7.01 11.96 2.45
N LEU A 17 6.92 11.93 3.78
CA LEU A 17 7.41 10.78 4.54
C LEU A 17 6.59 9.58 4.04
N ALA A 18 7.26 8.68 3.32
CA ALA A 18 6.68 7.42 2.95
C ALA A 18 6.20 6.72 4.23
N SER A 19 5.04 6.08 4.16
CA SER A 19 4.39 5.52 5.34
C SER A 19 5.31 4.50 6.01
N LYS A 20 5.40 4.54 7.36
CA LYS A 20 6.24 3.57 8.10
C LYS A 20 5.84 2.13 7.83
N GLY A 21 4.54 1.86 7.65
CA GLY A 21 4.02 0.54 7.32
C GLY A 21 4.48 0.05 5.94
N ASP A 22 4.39 0.92 4.93
CA ASP A 22 4.77 0.61 3.55
C ASP A 22 6.29 0.32 3.41
N ASN A 23 7.10 0.83 4.34
CA ASN A 23 8.54 0.55 4.39
C ASN A 23 8.92 -0.62 5.30
N SER A 24 7.96 -1.28 5.96
CA SER A 24 8.26 -2.42 6.83
C SER A 24 8.71 -3.64 6.02
N ASN A 25 9.65 -4.41 6.58
CA ASN A 25 10.15 -5.63 5.95
C ASN A 25 9.03 -6.67 5.84
N GLU A 26 8.17 -6.75 6.85
CA GLU A 26 7.00 -7.63 6.88
C GLU A 26 6.06 -7.36 5.71
N TYR A 27 5.75 -6.08 5.45
CA TYR A 27 4.91 -5.67 4.34
C TYR A 27 5.57 -5.96 2.99
N ASN A 28 6.82 -5.52 2.80
CA ASN A 28 7.52 -5.67 1.52
C ASN A 28 7.72 -7.14 1.16
N GLY A 29 8.11 -7.99 2.11
CA GLY A 29 8.26 -9.42 1.89
C GLY A 29 6.94 -10.08 1.48
N CYS A 30 5.85 -9.76 2.16
CA CYS A 30 4.51 -10.23 1.78
C CYS A 30 4.14 -9.77 0.37
N TYR A 31 4.31 -8.49 0.07
CA TYR A 31 3.92 -7.89 -1.21
C TYR A 31 4.67 -8.54 -2.38
N HIS A 32 5.99 -8.71 -2.27
CA HIS A 32 6.80 -9.35 -3.30
C HIS A 32 6.33 -10.78 -3.59
N ILE A 33 6.04 -11.57 -2.56
CA ILE A 33 5.56 -12.94 -2.72
C ILE A 33 4.17 -12.95 -3.36
N CYS A 34 3.26 -12.10 -2.88
CA CYS A 34 1.90 -12.00 -3.42
C CYS A 34 1.92 -11.62 -4.90
N HIS A 35 2.64 -10.56 -5.24
CA HIS A 35 2.71 -10.04 -6.60
C HIS A 35 3.36 -11.06 -7.54
N PHE A 36 4.46 -11.69 -7.11
CA PHE A 36 5.14 -12.71 -7.92
C PHE A 36 4.21 -13.88 -8.27
N ASN A 37 3.46 -14.38 -7.29
CA ASN A 37 2.60 -15.54 -7.47
C ASN A 37 1.31 -15.22 -8.25
N ASN A 38 0.72 -14.05 -8.03
CA ASN A 38 -0.62 -13.74 -8.53
C ASN A 38 -0.63 -12.76 -9.71
N CYS A 39 0.29 -11.80 -9.75
CA CYS A 39 0.20 -10.67 -10.69
C CYS A 39 1.24 -10.72 -11.81
N THR A 40 2.22 -11.62 -11.77
CA THR A 40 3.28 -11.70 -12.79
C THR A 40 2.92 -12.61 -13.97
N SER A 41 2.23 -13.72 -13.73
CA SER A 41 1.92 -14.70 -14.80
C SER A 41 0.55 -14.44 -15.42
N ASN A 42 0.38 -14.73 -16.71
CA ASN A 42 -0.92 -14.65 -17.39
C ASN A 42 -1.97 -15.53 -16.71
N MET A 43 -1.57 -16.71 -16.23
CA MET A 43 -2.44 -17.60 -15.47
C MET A 43 -2.85 -16.99 -14.13
N GLY A 44 -1.91 -16.42 -13.37
CA GLY A 44 -2.20 -15.74 -12.10
C GLY A 44 -3.17 -14.57 -12.29
N ILE A 45 -2.94 -13.74 -13.31
CA ILE A 45 -3.82 -12.61 -13.64
C ILE A 45 -5.23 -13.12 -14.04
N ALA A 46 -5.32 -14.21 -14.80
CA ALA A 46 -6.60 -14.81 -15.16
C ALA A 46 -7.34 -15.35 -13.93
N THR A 47 -6.62 -16.02 -13.03
CA THR A 47 -7.17 -16.49 -11.75
C THR A 47 -7.70 -15.33 -10.92
N TYR A 48 -6.92 -14.27 -10.72
CA TYR A 48 -7.35 -13.06 -10.01
C TYR A 48 -8.61 -12.44 -10.63
N LYS A 49 -8.63 -12.28 -11.96
CA LYS A 49 -9.80 -11.72 -12.67
C LYS A 49 -11.04 -12.59 -12.51
N SER A 50 -10.89 -13.91 -12.45
CA SER A 50 -12.00 -14.84 -12.23
C SER A 50 -12.55 -14.79 -10.81
N SER A 51 -11.71 -14.50 -9.81
CA SER A 51 -12.12 -14.37 -8.40
C SER A 51 -12.64 -12.98 -8.05
N GLN A 52 -12.42 -11.98 -8.91
CA GLN A 52 -12.81 -10.61 -8.65
C GLN A 52 -14.33 -10.44 -8.56
N SER A 53 -14.80 -9.72 -7.54
CA SER A 53 -16.18 -9.33 -7.35
C SER A 53 -16.61 -8.22 -8.31
N LEU A 54 -17.92 -8.00 -8.47
CA LEU A 54 -18.44 -6.90 -9.28
C LEU A 54 -18.04 -5.54 -8.71
N SER A 55 -18.06 -5.40 -7.38
CA SER A 55 -17.71 -4.17 -6.68
C SER A 55 -16.26 -3.76 -6.95
N GLU A 56 -15.32 -4.70 -6.88
CA GLU A 56 -13.91 -4.46 -7.18
C GLU A 56 -13.70 -4.03 -8.63
N ARG A 57 -14.41 -4.65 -9.59
CA ARG A 57 -14.38 -4.22 -10.99
C ARG A 57 -14.87 -2.78 -11.16
N ILE A 58 -15.97 -2.41 -10.51
CA ILE A 58 -16.54 -1.05 -10.57
C ILE A 58 -15.55 -0.03 -10.00
N LEU A 59 -14.87 -0.38 -8.90
CA LEU A 59 -13.88 0.47 -8.25
C LEU A 59 -12.51 0.48 -8.95
N GLN A 60 -12.38 -0.20 -10.10
CA GLN A 60 -11.11 -0.37 -10.81
C GLN A 60 -9.99 -0.97 -9.95
N TRP A 61 -10.36 -1.75 -8.95
CA TRP A 61 -9.43 -2.48 -8.10
C TRP A 61 -8.62 -3.45 -8.97
N ASN A 62 -7.31 -3.46 -8.85
CA ASN A 62 -6.45 -4.32 -9.66
C ASN A 62 -5.64 -5.31 -8.81
N CYS A 63 -4.90 -6.20 -9.48
CA CYS A 63 -4.12 -7.25 -8.80
C CYS A 63 -3.05 -6.67 -7.85
N ASP A 64 -2.46 -5.53 -8.22
CA ASP A 64 -1.48 -4.84 -7.40
C ASP A 64 -2.14 -4.23 -6.15
N ASP A 65 -3.32 -3.60 -6.29
CA ASP A 65 -4.12 -3.10 -5.17
C ASP A 65 -4.49 -4.24 -4.20
N GLU A 66 -4.86 -5.40 -4.75
CA GLU A 66 -5.18 -6.59 -3.96
C GLU A 66 -3.99 -7.04 -3.10
N CYS A 67 -2.80 -7.16 -3.70
CA CYS A 67 -1.59 -7.52 -2.96
C CYS A 67 -1.21 -6.48 -1.91
N LYS A 68 -1.34 -5.18 -2.22
CA LYS A 68 -1.11 -4.09 -1.25
C LYS A 68 -2.06 -4.19 -0.07
N TYR A 69 -3.34 -4.38 -0.32
CA TYR A 69 -4.37 -4.47 0.71
C TYR A 69 -4.24 -5.71 1.58
N TYR A 70 -4.07 -6.88 0.94
CA TYR A 70 -3.84 -8.15 1.64
C TYR A 70 -2.62 -8.04 2.58
N CYS A 71 -1.50 -7.54 2.06
CA CYS A 71 -0.26 -7.45 2.85
C CYS A 71 -0.31 -6.36 3.91
N MET A 72 -1.03 -5.26 3.70
CA MET A 72 -1.32 -4.28 4.75
C MET A 72 -2.01 -4.93 5.95
N TRP A 73 -3.08 -5.70 5.72
CA TRP A 73 -3.82 -6.38 6.79
C TRP A 73 -3.03 -7.52 7.43
N ARG A 74 -2.26 -8.27 6.64
CA ARG A 74 -1.34 -9.31 7.14
C ARG A 74 -0.32 -8.71 8.10
N THR A 75 0.35 -7.63 7.69
CA THR A 75 1.35 -6.96 8.52
C THR A 75 0.71 -6.33 9.75
N THR A 76 -0.48 -5.75 9.62
CA THR A 76 -1.24 -5.23 10.77
C THR A 76 -1.47 -6.32 11.82
N GLN A 77 -1.93 -7.50 11.41
CA GLN A 77 -2.11 -8.64 12.32
C GLN A 77 -0.79 -9.05 12.99
N ILE A 78 0.31 -9.16 12.23
CA ILE A 78 1.63 -9.48 12.78
C ILE A 78 2.05 -8.46 13.87
N PHE A 79 1.77 -7.18 13.67
CA PHE A 79 2.10 -6.15 14.65
C PHE A 79 1.21 -6.26 15.90
N MET A 80 -0.09 -6.48 15.72
CA MET A 80 -1.03 -6.70 16.82
C MET A 80 -0.65 -7.93 17.65
N ASP A 81 -0.32 -9.05 17.00
CA ASP A 81 0.08 -10.30 17.66
C ASP A 81 1.38 -10.14 18.46
N LYS A 82 2.29 -9.27 18.00
CA LYS A 82 3.53 -8.92 18.70
C LYS A 82 3.33 -7.86 19.79
N GLY A 83 2.13 -7.31 19.96
CA GLY A 83 1.85 -6.20 20.87
C GLY A 83 2.54 -4.90 20.48
N LEU A 84 2.82 -4.71 19.18
CA LEU A 84 3.47 -3.51 18.63
C LEU A 84 2.43 -2.52 18.10
N ASP A 85 2.78 -1.22 18.14
CA ASP A 85 1.99 -0.16 17.53
C ASP A 85 1.86 -0.37 16.01
N VAL A 86 0.62 -0.47 15.52
CA VAL A 86 0.35 -0.60 14.08
C VAL A 86 0.72 0.71 13.37
N PRO A 87 1.63 0.70 12.39
CA PRO A 87 2.01 1.91 11.67
C PRO A 87 0.93 2.33 10.68
N GLN A 88 1.05 3.56 10.17
CA GLN A 88 0.24 4.04 9.06
C GLN A 88 0.59 3.24 7.79
N PHE A 89 -0.39 2.95 6.92
CA PHE A 89 -0.19 2.39 5.59
C PHE A 89 -0.92 3.22 4.54
N PHE A 90 -0.28 3.52 3.41
CA PHE A 90 -0.89 4.26 2.28
C PHE A 90 -1.68 5.52 2.65
N GLY A 91 -1.21 6.27 3.65
CA GLY A 91 -1.89 7.48 4.14
C GLY A 91 -3.15 7.21 5.00
N LYS A 92 -3.59 5.95 5.16
CA LYS A 92 -4.71 5.57 6.04
C LYS A 92 -4.29 5.67 7.49
N PRO A 93 -5.11 6.25 8.38
CA PRO A 93 -4.78 6.37 9.80
C PRO A 93 -4.46 4.99 10.41
N ARG A 94 -3.66 4.99 11.48
CA ARG A 94 -3.29 3.75 12.19
C ARG A 94 -4.54 2.96 12.54
N ALA A 95 -4.51 1.64 12.32
CA ALA A 95 -5.54 0.76 12.86
C ALA A 95 -5.34 0.72 14.38
N THR A 96 -6.01 1.60 15.11
CA THR A 96 -6.19 1.46 16.55
C THR A 96 -7.16 0.31 16.76
N GLN A 97 -6.69 -0.71 17.49
CA GLN A 97 -7.44 -1.82 18.06
C GLN A 97 -8.97 -1.69 17.93
N CYS A 98 -9.57 -2.55 17.10
CA CYS A 98 -11.02 -2.69 17.00
C CYS A 98 -11.64 -3.13 18.33
#